data_AF-A0A7S9HE59-F1
#
_entry.id   AF-A0A7S9HE59-F1
#
_cell.length_a   1.000
_cell.length_b   1.000
_cell.length_c   1.000
_cell.angle_alpha   90.00
_cell.angle_beta   90.00
_cell.angle_gamma   90.00
#
_symmetry.space_group_name_H-M   'P 1'
#
loop_
_entity.id
_entity.type
_entity.pdbx_description
1 polymer ?
#
loop_
_entity_poly.entity_id
_entity_poly.type
_entity_poly.pdbx_seq_one_letter_code
_entity_poly.pdbx_strand_id
1 'polypeptide(L)'
;MRKLITSLAALLLSCQAHSAAVWQVSNGEHTLYLGGTLHILSPQDYPLPAPYETAFEKADTLVFETDMETVSSAAFATKMIEQNSYEDAGTVAQELNDETYQLLTAYISKHNLPLDTLKHMKPAMLGLTLTMLEYRRAGLTSQGVDAYFFSKAMDEGKAIDWFETPDEQLAFISAMAEGRKTNLFATLLKILKTWKLLSPP
;
A
#
# COMPACT_ATOMS: atom_id res chain seq x y z
N MET A 1 64.78 8.25 -6.45
CA MET A 1 64.03 8.46 -5.20
C MET A 1 63.30 9.79 -5.36
N ARG A 2 61.98 9.98 -5.30
CA ARG A 2 60.83 9.18 -4.86
C ARG A 2 59.60 9.87 -5.48
N LYS A 3 58.63 9.07 -5.92
CA LYS A 3 57.47 9.42 -6.75
C LYS A 3 56.45 10.33 -6.03
N LEU A 4 55.72 11.10 -6.84
CA LEU A 4 54.29 11.48 -6.75
C LEU A 4 53.59 11.32 -5.38
N ILE A 5 53.03 12.42 -4.86
CA ILE A 5 51.70 12.39 -4.21
C ILE A 5 50.95 13.69 -4.60
N THR A 6 50.36 13.68 -5.78
CA THR A 6 49.18 14.51 -6.09
C THR A 6 48.03 13.97 -5.24
N SER A 7 47.68 14.70 -4.17
CA SER A 7 46.58 14.30 -3.30
C SER A 7 45.25 14.50 -4.02
N LEU A 8 44.70 13.37 -4.44
CA LEU A 8 43.37 13.11 -4.96
C LEU A 8 42.32 13.52 -3.90
N ALA A 9 41.74 14.71 -4.04
CA ALA A 9 40.44 15.03 -3.43
C ALA A 9 39.35 14.73 -4.46
N ALA A 10 39.14 13.44 -4.74
CA ALA A 10 37.93 13.00 -5.43
C ALA A 10 36.77 13.17 -4.45
N LEU A 11 36.10 14.32 -4.54
CA LEU A 11 34.78 14.51 -3.95
C LEU A 11 33.86 13.50 -4.63
N LEU A 12 33.68 12.33 -4.00
CA LEU A 12 32.59 11.43 -4.31
C LEU A 12 31.31 12.12 -3.85
N LEU A 13 30.79 13.03 -4.70
CA LEU A 13 29.38 13.37 -4.69
C LEU A 13 28.64 12.10 -5.14
N SER A 14 28.40 11.22 -4.17
CA SER A 14 27.35 10.23 -4.26
C SER A 14 26.04 11.02 -4.25
N CYS A 15 25.64 11.55 -5.40
CA CYS A 15 24.28 12.00 -5.60
C CYS A 15 23.43 10.74 -5.52
N GLN A 16 22.96 10.42 -4.31
CA GLN A 16 21.85 9.48 -4.18
C GLN A 16 20.65 10.20 -4.77
N ALA A 17 20.48 10.07 -6.08
CA ALA A 17 19.24 10.42 -6.74
C ALA A 17 18.19 9.42 -6.24
N HIS A 18 17.62 9.70 -5.07
CA HIS A 18 16.41 9.04 -4.64
C HIS A 18 15.30 9.62 -5.51
N SER A 19 15.00 8.94 -6.62
CA SER A 19 13.90 9.36 -7.49
C SER A 19 12.63 9.25 -6.68
N ALA A 20 12.01 10.38 -6.34
CA ALA A 20 10.64 10.38 -5.88
C ALA A 20 9.77 9.71 -6.96
N ALA A 21 8.73 8.98 -6.54
CA ALA A 21 7.77 8.40 -7.47
C ALA A 21 6.78 9.48 -7.97
N VAL A 22 7.31 10.59 -8.49
CA VAL A 22 6.53 11.70 -9.04
C VAL A 22 6.98 11.95 -10.46
N TRP A 23 6.06 11.75 -11.40
CA TRP A 23 6.26 12.01 -12.82
C TRP A 23 5.48 13.26 -13.22
N GLN A 24 6.09 14.09 -14.06
CA GLN A 24 5.44 15.24 -14.67
C GLN A 24 5.24 14.97 -16.15
N VAL A 25 4.03 15.20 -16.64
CA VAL A 25 3.69 15.20 -18.06
C VAL A 25 3.15 16.59 -18.40
N SER A 26 3.68 17.23 -19.44
CA SER A 26 3.25 18.57 -19.85
C SER A 26 2.89 18.61 -21.33
N ASN A 27 1.83 19.35 -21.66
CA ASN A 27 1.40 19.64 -23.02
C ASN A 27 0.93 21.11 -23.11
N GLY A 28 1.80 21.98 -23.63
CA GLY A 28 1.56 23.43 -23.63
C GLY A 28 1.46 23.97 -22.20
N GLU A 29 0.33 24.60 -21.89
CA GLU A 29 0.04 25.17 -20.56
C GLU A 29 -0.50 24.13 -19.57
N HIS A 30 -0.85 22.92 -20.04
CA HIS A 30 -1.38 21.86 -19.19
C HIS A 30 -0.25 21.01 -18.61
N THR A 31 -0.32 20.76 -17.31
CA THR A 31 0.62 19.87 -16.61
C THR A 31 -0.16 18.87 -15.77
N LEU A 32 0.20 17.59 -15.90
CA LEU A 32 -0.26 16.50 -15.06
C LEU A 32 0.91 16.00 -14.23
N TYR A 33 0.68 15.87 -12.92
CA TYR A 33 1.59 15.18 -12.02
C TYR A 33 1.00 13.82 -11.66
N LEU A 34 1.78 12.76 -11.84
CA LEU A 34 1.45 11.42 -11.37
C LEU A 34 2.33 11.11 -10.18
N GLY A 35 1.74 11.05 -8.98
CA GLY A 35 2.42 10.64 -7.76
C GLY A 35 2.09 9.20 -7.42
N GLY A 36 3.07 8.31 -7.41
CA GLY A 36 2.94 6.97 -6.84
C GLY A 36 2.80 7.06 -5.32
N THR A 37 1.94 6.24 -4.74
CA THR A 37 1.65 6.26 -3.30
C THR A 37 1.85 4.88 -2.68
N LEU A 38 2.07 4.88 -1.36
CA LEU A 38 1.82 3.75 -0.49
C LEU A 38 0.82 4.23 0.56
N HIS A 39 -0.19 3.42 0.87
CA HIS A 39 -1.23 3.74 1.87
C HIS A 39 -0.71 3.79 3.31
N ILE A 40 0.48 3.24 3.57
CA ILE A 40 1.10 3.19 4.88
C ILE A 40 2.61 3.36 4.75
N LEU A 41 3.18 4.20 5.62
CA LEU A 41 4.61 4.51 5.64
C LEU A 41 5.19 4.28 7.04
N SER A 42 6.52 4.24 7.12
CA SER A 42 7.23 4.33 8.40
C SER A 42 7.38 5.80 8.81
N PRO A 43 7.60 6.09 10.11
CA PRO A 43 7.91 7.44 10.56
C PRO A 43 9.18 8.04 9.90
N GLN A 44 10.09 7.18 9.43
CA GLN A 44 11.38 7.59 8.83
C GLN A 44 11.24 8.00 7.36
N ASP A 45 10.12 7.65 6.72
CA ASP A 45 9.83 8.06 5.34
C ASP A 45 9.39 9.53 5.26
N TYR A 46 9.20 10.18 6.42
CA TYR A 46 8.93 11.60 6.53
C TYR A 46 10.20 12.42 6.82
N PRO A 47 10.34 13.63 6.27
CA PRO A 47 9.40 14.29 5.34
C PRO A 47 9.39 13.60 3.95
N LEU A 48 8.23 13.65 3.29
CA LEU A 48 8.10 13.11 1.94
C LEU A 48 9.07 13.81 0.97
N PRO A 49 9.53 13.13 -0.09
CA PRO A 49 10.41 13.74 -1.08
C PRO A 49 9.85 15.04 -1.66
N ALA A 50 10.71 16.06 -1.80
CA ALA A 50 10.33 17.39 -2.28
C ALA A 50 9.49 17.44 -3.57
N PRO A 51 9.66 16.52 -4.56
CA PRO A 51 8.80 16.50 -5.74
C PRO A 51 7.30 16.36 -5.46
N TYR A 52 6.89 15.69 -4.36
CA TYR A 52 5.47 15.59 -4.00
C TYR A 52 4.90 16.96 -3.62
N GLU A 53 5.62 17.70 -2.78
CA GLU A 53 5.22 19.05 -2.36
C GLU A 53 5.17 20.00 -3.56
N THR A 54 6.17 19.93 -4.44
CA THR A 54 6.19 20.73 -5.69
C THR A 54 4.99 20.43 -6.59
N ALA A 55 4.62 19.16 -6.73
CA ALA A 55 3.45 18.77 -7.51
C ALA A 55 2.15 19.27 -6.85
N PHE A 56 2.04 19.12 -5.52
CA PHE A 56 0.88 19.57 -4.74
C PHE A 56 0.65 21.08 -4.85
N GLU A 57 1.70 21.89 -4.66
CA GLU A 57 1.64 23.35 -4.75
C GLU A 57 1.20 23.81 -6.14
N LYS A 58 1.69 23.16 -7.20
CA LYS A 58 1.40 23.53 -8.60
C LYS A 58 0.08 22.98 -9.13
N ALA A 59 -0.48 21.96 -8.51
CA ALA A 59 -1.74 21.37 -8.95
C ALA A 59 -2.93 22.20 -8.48
N ASP A 60 -3.85 22.50 -9.40
CA ASP A 60 -5.12 23.15 -9.07
C ASP A 60 -6.09 22.15 -8.40
N THR A 61 -6.04 20.88 -8.83
CA THR A 61 -6.90 19.79 -8.35
C THR A 61 -6.06 18.56 -8.03
N LEU A 62 -6.38 17.88 -6.93
CA LEU A 62 -5.87 16.54 -6.61
C LEU A 62 -6.91 15.50 -7.01
N VAL A 63 -6.48 14.51 -7.78
CA VAL A 63 -7.34 13.39 -8.20
C VAL A 63 -6.86 12.11 -7.54
N PHE A 64 -7.72 11.45 -6.77
CA PHE A 64 -7.45 10.17 -6.12
C PHE A 64 -8.06 9.00 -6.90
N GLU A 65 -7.75 7.77 -6.49
CA GLU A 65 -8.42 6.59 -7.05
C GLU A 65 -9.92 6.68 -6.79
N THR A 66 -10.32 6.92 -5.54
CA THR A 66 -11.72 7.01 -5.12
C THR A 66 -11.95 8.14 -4.11
N ASP A 67 -13.20 8.33 -3.71
CA ASP A 67 -13.58 9.27 -2.66
C ASP A 67 -12.99 8.85 -1.31
N MET A 68 -11.87 9.51 -0.96
CA MET A 68 -11.09 9.29 0.25
C MET A 68 -11.89 9.54 1.55
N GLU A 69 -12.89 10.43 1.53
CA GLU A 69 -13.74 10.70 2.70
C GLU A 69 -14.66 9.51 2.93
N THR A 70 -15.35 9.07 1.88
CA THR A 70 -16.28 7.94 1.97
C THR A 70 -15.56 6.65 2.35
N VAL A 71 -14.41 6.33 1.73
CA VAL A 71 -13.69 5.08 2.04
C VAL A 71 -13.02 5.07 3.41
N SER A 72 -12.82 6.24 4.01
CA SER A 72 -12.35 6.36 5.40
C SER A 72 -13.48 6.26 6.43
N SER A 73 -14.75 6.18 5.99
CA SER A 73 -15.91 6.14 6.88
C SER A 73 -16.12 4.77 7.51
N ALA A 74 -16.69 4.75 8.71
CA ALA A 74 -17.09 3.51 9.38
C ALA A 74 -18.13 2.72 8.57
N ALA A 75 -19.04 3.40 7.88
CA ALA A 75 -20.05 2.77 7.04
C ALA A 75 -19.43 2.00 5.87
N PHE A 76 -18.42 2.58 5.22
CA PHE A 76 -17.69 1.90 4.16
C PHE A 76 -16.89 0.71 4.70
N ALA A 77 -16.24 0.85 5.87
CA ALA A 77 -15.53 -0.25 6.52
C ALA A 77 -16.47 -1.43 6.82
N THR A 78 -17.68 -1.18 7.33
CA THR A 78 -18.70 -2.22 7.54
C THR A 78 -19.10 -2.88 6.22
N LYS A 79 -19.43 -2.09 5.19
CA LYS A 79 -19.80 -2.60 3.86
C LYS A 79 -18.69 -3.46 3.25
N MET A 80 -17.43 -3.02 3.39
CA MET A 80 -16.26 -3.77 2.92
C MET A 80 -16.16 -5.14 3.60
N ILE A 81 -16.30 -5.19 4.92
CA ILE A 81 -16.26 -6.43 5.70
C ILE A 81 -17.40 -7.36 5.27
N GLU A 82 -18.62 -6.84 5.17
CA GLU A 82 -19.80 -7.62 4.77
C GLU A 82 -19.61 -8.23 3.37
N GLN A 83 -19.24 -7.43 2.37
CA GLN A 83 -19.07 -7.91 1.00
C GLN A 83 -17.87 -8.86 0.81
N ASN A 84 -16.86 -8.74 1.66
CA ASN A 84 -15.65 -9.56 1.60
C ASN A 84 -15.55 -10.65 2.67
N SER A 85 -16.65 -10.93 3.36
CA SER A 85 -16.77 -12.07 4.27
C SER A 85 -17.75 -13.10 3.72
N TYR A 86 -17.69 -14.32 4.25
CA TYR A 86 -18.73 -15.33 4.03
C TYR A 86 -19.90 -15.03 4.97
N GLU A 87 -21.13 -15.02 4.44
CA GLU A 87 -22.36 -14.78 5.22
C GLU A 87 -22.81 -16.02 6.03
N ASP A 88 -22.51 -17.22 5.51
CA ASP A 88 -22.93 -18.50 6.09
C ASP A 88 -21.79 -19.25 6.81
N ALA A 89 -21.93 -20.56 7.02
CA ALA A 89 -20.87 -21.47 7.48
C ALA A 89 -19.69 -21.64 6.49
N GLY A 90 -19.62 -20.80 5.45
CA GLY A 90 -18.52 -20.76 4.49
C GLY A 90 -17.21 -20.32 5.16
N THR A 91 -16.10 -20.87 4.66
CA THR A 91 -14.77 -20.49 5.14
C THR A 91 -13.80 -20.44 3.98
N VAL A 92 -12.71 -19.69 4.17
CA VAL A 92 -11.62 -19.58 3.19
C VAL A 92 -11.02 -20.95 2.82
N ALA A 93 -11.19 -21.98 3.66
CA ALA A 93 -10.74 -23.34 3.37
C ALA A 93 -11.39 -23.94 2.11
N GLN A 94 -12.58 -23.47 1.72
CA GLN A 94 -13.31 -23.97 0.55
C GLN A 94 -12.74 -23.44 -0.78
N GLU A 95 -12.04 -22.31 -0.76
CA GLU A 95 -11.48 -21.65 -1.94
C GLU A 95 -9.97 -21.91 -2.12
N LEU A 96 -9.30 -22.41 -1.08
CA LEU A 96 -7.86 -22.65 -1.06
C LEU A 96 -7.55 -24.13 -1.30
N ASN A 97 -6.49 -24.40 -2.06
CA ASN A 97 -5.91 -25.75 -2.10
C ASN A 97 -5.23 -26.10 -0.77
N ASP A 98 -5.01 -27.40 -0.53
CA ASP A 98 -4.46 -27.92 0.73
C ASP A 98 -3.12 -27.28 1.11
N GLU A 99 -2.21 -27.08 0.15
CA GLU A 99 -0.90 -26.45 0.40
C GLU A 99 -1.07 -25.02 0.93
N THR A 100 -1.93 -24.23 0.29
CA THR A 100 -2.16 -22.82 0.65
C THR A 100 -2.87 -22.72 1.99
N TYR A 101 -3.82 -23.61 2.26
CA TYR A 101 -4.52 -23.66 3.55
C TYR A 101 -3.58 -24.06 4.71
N GLN A 102 -2.66 -25.01 4.48
CA GLN A 102 -1.63 -25.36 5.46
C GLN A 102 -0.68 -24.19 5.75
N LEU A 103 -0.27 -23.45 4.71
CA LEU A 103 0.54 -22.23 4.90
C LEU A 103 -0.20 -21.17 5.73
N LEU A 104 -1.48 -20.95 5.44
CA LEU A 104 -2.32 -20.00 6.17
C LEU A 104 -2.46 -20.39 7.65
N THR A 105 -2.81 -21.64 7.94
CA THR A 105 -3.02 -22.12 9.33
C THR A 105 -1.74 -22.12 10.14
N ALA A 106 -0.60 -22.49 9.53
CA ALA A 106 0.72 -22.39 10.16
C ALA A 106 1.08 -20.93 10.49
N TYR A 107 0.80 -20.01 9.56
CA TYR A 107 1.03 -18.58 9.76
C TYR A 107 0.16 -18.02 10.91
N ILE A 108 -1.16 -18.27 10.87
CA ILE A 108 -2.10 -17.81 11.91
C ILE A 108 -1.67 -18.33 13.29
N SER A 109 -1.31 -19.61 13.39
CA SER A 109 -0.88 -20.24 14.64
C SER A 109 0.43 -19.65 15.17
N LYS A 110 1.45 -19.50 14.30
CA LYS A 110 2.75 -18.93 14.65
C LYS A 110 2.64 -17.50 15.21
N HIS A 111 1.66 -16.75 14.71
CA HIS A 111 1.48 -15.34 15.01
C HIS A 111 0.32 -15.05 15.99
N ASN A 112 -0.25 -16.09 16.61
CA ASN A 112 -1.37 -16.02 17.56
C ASN A 112 -2.55 -15.17 17.07
N LEU A 113 -2.89 -15.30 15.78
CA LEU A 113 -3.97 -14.53 15.17
C LEU A 113 -5.35 -15.19 15.42
N PRO A 114 -6.44 -14.41 15.49
CA PRO A 114 -7.78 -14.93 15.75
C PRO A 114 -8.32 -15.69 14.53
N LEU A 115 -8.05 -16.99 14.46
CA LEU A 115 -8.47 -17.85 13.35
C LEU A 115 -9.99 -17.77 13.11
N ASP A 116 -10.78 -17.69 14.17
CA ASP A 116 -12.24 -17.64 14.07
C ASP A 116 -12.74 -16.40 13.32
N THR A 117 -12.05 -15.26 13.43
CA THR A 117 -12.38 -14.06 12.65
C THR A 117 -11.83 -14.17 11.22
N LEU A 118 -10.58 -14.61 11.07
CA LEU A 118 -9.88 -14.60 9.78
C LEU A 118 -10.41 -15.65 8.80
N LYS A 119 -10.91 -16.80 9.29
CA LYS A 119 -11.40 -17.90 8.44
C LYS A 119 -12.66 -17.53 7.65
N HIS A 120 -13.41 -16.52 8.10
CA HIS A 120 -14.62 -16.03 7.44
C HIS A 120 -14.36 -14.90 6.44
N MET A 121 -13.12 -14.44 6.29
CA MET A 121 -12.75 -13.51 5.23
C MET A 121 -12.54 -14.26 3.91
N LYS A 122 -13.04 -13.70 2.81
CA LYS A 122 -12.70 -14.17 1.46
C LYS A 122 -11.20 -13.97 1.19
N PRO A 123 -10.58 -14.73 0.27
CA PRO A 123 -9.13 -14.70 0.06
C PRO A 123 -8.52 -13.30 -0.19
N ALA A 124 -9.20 -12.40 -0.91
CA ALA A 124 -8.70 -11.03 -1.14
C ALA A 124 -8.54 -10.26 0.17
N MET A 125 -9.61 -10.17 0.95
CA MET A 125 -9.63 -9.43 2.21
C MET A 125 -8.68 -10.05 3.24
N LEU A 126 -8.60 -11.39 3.28
CA LEU A 126 -7.63 -12.06 4.13
C LEU A 126 -6.19 -11.69 3.72
N GLY A 127 -5.88 -11.70 2.41
CA GLY A 127 -4.56 -11.30 1.90
C GLY A 127 -4.19 -9.87 2.26
N LEU A 128 -5.12 -8.92 2.05
CA LEU A 128 -4.93 -7.51 2.41
C LEU A 128 -4.72 -7.35 3.92
N THR A 129 -5.53 -8.02 4.73
CA THR A 129 -5.44 -7.98 6.20
C THR A 129 -4.08 -8.49 6.68
N LEU A 130 -3.62 -9.64 6.16
CA LEU A 130 -2.32 -10.20 6.53
C LEU A 130 -1.16 -9.30 6.06
N THR A 131 -1.26 -8.71 4.87
CA THR A 131 -0.24 -7.77 4.35
C THR A 131 -0.13 -6.53 5.24
N MET A 132 -1.26 -5.92 5.59
CA MET A 132 -1.30 -4.73 6.44
C MET A 132 -0.76 -5.01 7.85
N LEU A 133 -1.05 -6.20 8.40
CA LEU A 133 -0.50 -6.64 9.68
C LEU A 133 1.04 -6.74 9.63
N GLU A 134 1.60 -7.27 8.54
CA GLU A 134 3.06 -7.40 8.40
C GLU A 134 3.73 -6.05 8.20
N TYR A 135 3.13 -5.14 7.43
CA TYR A 135 3.61 -3.75 7.35
C TYR A 135 3.68 -3.08 8.73
N ARG A 136 2.63 -3.23 9.55
CA ARG A 136 2.62 -2.70 10.92
C ARG A 136 3.71 -3.33 11.79
N ARG A 137 3.93 -4.64 11.68
CA ARG A 137 5.02 -5.34 12.39
C ARG A 137 6.41 -4.89 11.94
N ALA A 138 6.55 -4.51 10.67
CA ALA A 138 7.76 -3.93 10.11
C ALA A 138 7.96 -2.44 10.47
N GLY A 139 7.05 -1.85 11.25
CA GLY A 139 7.16 -0.45 11.70
C GLY A 139 6.49 0.58 10.80
N LEU A 140 5.84 0.14 9.72
CA LEU A 140 5.01 1.02 8.88
C LEU A 140 3.71 1.29 9.64
N THR A 141 3.61 2.48 10.22
CA THR A 141 2.55 2.87 11.16
C THR A 141 2.05 4.29 10.93
N SER A 142 2.70 5.03 10.04
CA SER A 142 2.36 6.40 9.66
C SER A 142 1.45 6.39 8.44
N GLN A 143 0.77 7.52 8.21
CA GLN A 143 -0.10 7.70 7.06
C GLN A 143 0.66 7.49 5.75
N GLY A 144 -0.07 7.04 4.73
CA GLY A 144 0.39 7.01 3.37
C GLY A 144 0.53 8.39 2.74
N VAL A 145 1.16 8.43 1.56
CA VAL A 145 1.27 9.66 0.74
C VAL A 145 -0.11 10.20 0.38
N ASP A 146 -1.01 9.31 -0.02
CA ASP A 146 -2.39 9.60 -0.36
C ASP A 146 -3.17 10.23 0.81
N ALA A 147 -3.20 9.58 1.97
CA ALA A 147 -3.93 10.08 3.14
C ALA A 147 -3.34 11.40 3.64
N TYR A 148 -2.01 11.55 3.59
CA TYR A 148 -1.33 12.80 3.94
C TYR A 148 -1.77 13.95 3.03
N PHE A 149 -1.69 13.78 1.71
CA PHE A 149 -2.06 14.85 0.77
C PHE A 149 -3.57 15.08 0.68
N PHE A 150 -4.41 14.07 0.96
CA PHE A 150 -5.84 14.25 1.12
C PHE A 150 -6.15 15.18 2.31
N SER A 151 -5.59 14.89 3.50
CA SER A 151 -5.76 15.77 4.67
C SER A 151 -5.29 17.18 4.39
N LYS A 152 -4.12 17.33 3.76
CA LYS A 152 -3.56 18.64 3.42
C LYS A 152 -4.44 19.41 2.41
N ALA A 153 -4.98 18.74 1.40
CA ALA A 153 -5.89 19.37 0.44
C ALA A 153 -7.18 19.84 1.10
N MET A 154 -7.73 19.05 2.03
CA MET A 154 -8.90 19.45 2.83
C MET A 154 -8.61 20.68 3.69
N ASP A 155 -7.45 20.69 4.37
CA ASP A 155 -7.03 21.81 5.23
C ASP A 155 -6.80 23.10 4.43
N GLU A 156 -6.28 22.99 3.20
CA GLU A 156 -6.01 24.13 2.31
C GLU A 156 -7.18 24.51 1.38
N GLY A 157 -8.28 23.74 1.41
CA GLY A 157 -9.43 23.95 0.53
C GLY A 157 -9.10 23.78 -0.96
N LYS A 158 -8.12 22.95 -1.30
CA LYS A 158 -7.75 22.63 -2.68
C LYS A 158 -8.83 21.72 -3.30
N ALA A 159 -9.06 21.85 -4.61
CA ALA A 159 -10.05 21.02 -5.28
C ALA A 159 -9.64 19.54 -5.23
N ILE A 160 -10.60 18.66 -4.95
CA ILE A 160 -10.41 17.21 -4.87
C ILE A 160 -11.40 16.54 -5.82
N ASP A 161 -10.93 15.54 -6.55
CA ASP A 161 -11.72 14.69 -7.45
C ASP A 161 -11.22 13.24 -7.34
N TRP A 162 -11.89 12.30 -8.02
CA TRP A 162 -11.53 10.89 -8.03
C TRP A 162 -11.93 10.17 -9.32
N PHE A 163 -11.27 9.05 -9.62
CA PHE A 163 -11.52 8.29 -10.84
C PHE A 163 -12.70 7.32 -10.73
N GLU A 164 -12.89 6.67 -9.57
CA GLU A 164 -13.90 5.63 -9.39
C GLU A 164 -14.72 5.83 -8.11
N THR A 165 -15.98 5.40 -8.15
CA THR A 165 -16.85 5.44 -6.99
C THR A 165 -16.35 4.47 -5.90
N PRO A 166 -16.66 4.71 -4.61
CA PRO A 166 -16.32 3.78 -3.54
C PRO A 166 -16.81 2.35 -3.78
N ASP A 167 -17.95 2.20 -4.46
CA ASP A 167 -18.52 0.90 -4.80
C ASP A 167 -17.74 0.19 -5.91
N GLU A 168 -17.23 0.93 -6.89
CA GLU A 168 -16.32 0.40 -7.91
C GLU A 168 -14.99 -0.05 -7.30
N GLN A 169 -14.42 0.74 -6.38
CA GLN A 169 -13.22 0.37 -5.63
C GLN A 169 -13.43 -0.92 -4.84
N LEU A 170 -14.57 -1.04 -4.16
CA LEU A 170 -14.90 -2.23 -3.40
C LEU A 170 -15.09 -3.47 -4.30
N ALA A 171 -15.71 -3.28 -5.46
CA ALA A 171 -15.84 -4.33 -6.47
C ALA A 171 -14.48 -4.75 -7.02
N PHE A 172 -13.56 -3.81 -7.26
CA PHE A 172 -12.20 -4.10 -7.71
C PHE A 172 -11.43 -4.94 -6.68
N ILE A 173 -11.47 -4.55 -5.40
CA ILE A 173 -10.86 -5.31 -4.29
C ILE A 173 -11.39 -6.74 -4.24
N SER A 174 -12.71 -6.91 -4.39
CA SER A 174 -13.38 -8.21 -4.39
C SER A 174 -12.94 -9.05 -5.60
N ALA A 175 -12.91 -8.44 -6.79
CA ALA A 175 -12.56 -9.08 -8.05
C ALA A 175 -11.07 -9.49 -8.15
N MET A 176 -10.16 -8.80 -7.46
CA MET A 176 -8.73 -9.17 -7.43
C MET A 176 -8.48 -10.60 -6.95
N ALA A 177 -9.36 -11.16 -6.11
CA ALA A 177 -9.31 -12.57 -5.71
C ALA A 177 -9.97 -13.52 -6.71
N GLU A 178 -11.01 -13.08 -7.40
CA GLU A 178 -11.79 -13.92 -8.32
C GLU A 178 -11.07 -14.14 -9.66
N GLY A 179 -10.41 -13.09 -10.20
CA GLY A 179 -9.76 -13.11 -11.52
C GLY A 179 -8.37 -13.75 -11.56
N ARG A 180 -7.74 -13.95 -10.40
CA ARG A 180 -6.44 -14.65 -10.25
C ARG A 180 -6.52 -15.67 -9.13
N LYS A 181 -7.44 -16.63 -9.29
CA LYS A 181 -7.64 -17.73 -8.33
C LYS A 181 -6.28 -18.30 -7.91
N THR A 182 -6.03 -18.34 -6.61
CA THR A 182 -4.85 -18.90 -5.91
C THR A 182 -3.48 -18.22 -6.09
N ASN A 183 -3.09 -17.66 -7.23
CA ASN A 183 -1.67 -17.32 -7.41
C ASN A 183 -1.21 -16.08 -6.61
N LEU A 184 -2.01 -15.01 -6.51
CA LEU A 184 -1.60 -13.81 -5.76
C LEU A 184 -1.56 -14.06 -4.25
N PHE A 185 -2.60 -14.69 -3.70
CA PHE A 185 -2.67 -15.01 -2.27
C PHE A 185 -1.65 -16.10 -1.87
N ALA A 186 -1.47 -17.14 -2.68
CA ALA A 186 -0.42 -18.13 -2.43
C ALA A 186 0.98 -17.53 -2.59
N THR A 187 1.18 -16.63 -3.56
CA THR A 187 2.45 -15.88 -3.70
C THR A 187 2.69 -15.01 -2.48
N LEU A 188 1.67 -14.30 -1.99
CA LEU A 188 1.76 -13.54 -0.75
C LEU A 188 2.17 -14.44 0.42
N LEU A 189 1.49 -15.56 0.67
CA LEU A 189 1.84 -16.46 1.77
C LEU A 189 3.25 -17.07 1.61
N LYS A 190 3.68 -17.36 0.37
CA LYS A 190 5.05 -17.79 0.07
C LYS A 190 6.06 -16.67 0.38
N ILE A 191 5.76 -15.43 -0.01
CA ILE A 191 6.56 -14.25 0.33
C ILE A 191 6.63 -14.10 1.85
N LEU A 192 5.50 -14.11 2.56
CA LEU A 192 5.44 -14.02 4.02
C LEU A 192 6.25 -15.13 4.71
N LYS A 193 6.23 -16.36 4.18
CA LYS A 193 7.08 -17.46 4.68
C LYS A 193 8.57 -17.19 4.48
N THR A 194 8.94 -16.55 3.37
CA THR A 194 10.32 -16.19 3.03
C THR A 194 10.77 -14.83 3.56
N TRP A 195 9.88 -14.05 4.18
CA TRP A 195 10.12 -12.70 4.68
C TRP A 195 11.01 -12.74 5.93
N LYS A 196 12.29 -13.06 5.72
CA LYS A 196 13.39 -12.99 6.70
C LYS A 196 14.33 -11.81 6.43
N LEU A 197 14.11 -11.04 5.36
CA LEU A 197 15.09 -10.08 4.83
C LEU A 197 14.87 -8.62 5.23
N LEU A 198 13.77 -8.29 5.92
CA LEU A 198 13.48 -6.92 6.38
C LEU A 198 13.17 -6.82 7.88
N SER A 199 13.30 -7.91 8.64
CA SER A 199 13.34 -7.81 10.10
C SER A 199 14.74 -7.31 10.47
N PRO A 200 14.90 -6.19 11.19
CA PRO A 200 16.20 -5.88 11.77
C PRO A 200 16.56 -7.00 12.78
N PRO A 201 17.87 -7.27 12.99
CA PRO A 201 18.33 -8.28 13.93
C PRO A 201 17.85 -8.02 15.37
#